data_AF-A0A1Q3H414-F1
#
_entry.id   AF-A0A1Q3H414-F1
#
_cell.length_a   1.000
_cell.length_b   1.000
_cell.length_c   1.000
_cell.angle_alpha   90.00
_cell.angle_beta   90.00
_cell.angle_gamma   90.00
#
_symmetry.space_group_name_H-M   'P 1'
#
loop_
_entity.id
_entity.type
_entity.pdbx_description
1 polymer ?
#
loop_
_entity_poly.entity_id
_entity_poly.type
_entity_poly.pdbx_seq_one_letter_code
_entity_poly.pdbx_strand_id
1 'polypeptide(L)'
;MKNYYEILDISMSSTAEEIKRAYRQKAIEYHPDKHFDNKYFTEKFINVKEAYDVLKDKSSRNEYDLKFQQFFKITEPDGRDEVKPENNNIQAEQFQYNSQEPYFSFQDRFIDETAPIFPTKDHQGDKNPENADFFKYPTNIGAILSGFSTLKKESQPSTIKQTIIRYLLSITISLSISAIIVFAASLQDLGWITVWIVVPLIIAIWVAKTGSEFKHTCTFVGVNGFAEIKCGKDRQDIIESYEINFKNVTDLIRTTEVRKENFNYVNTAYSFIWLNNDNLIKKVDGLHYDKKGNPEKEYTSYWVNDTAERYWTVYLLDNMEKELEGKGFIEFNLYVLSGERYIQVPYIQVGIGYIKFLLEKDDVTYRFNDIKKIYSKGTNLFIEHNNYDKKFFFFESGNKNGIPLMNLSNRMFFMQAMELLLGYKL
;
A
#
# COMPACT_ATOMS: atom_id res chain seq x y z
N MET A 1 23.95 -8.02 -45.82
CA MET A 1 24.57 -7.11 -44.84
C MET A 1 23.48 -6.70 -43.87
N LYS A 2 23.71 -6.67 -42.55
CA LYS A 2 22.68 -6.29 -41.56
C LYS A 2 22.39 -4.78 -41.69
N ASN A 3 21.15 -4.34 -41.45
CA ASN A 3 20.82 -2.91 -41.31
C ASN A 3 20.85 -2.48 -39.84
N TYR A 4 21.94 -1.84 -39.41
CA TYR A 4 22.11 -1.35 -38.04
C TYR A 4 21.18 -0.20 -37.66
N TYR A 5 20.65 0.55 -38.62
CA TYR A 5 19.70 1.62 -38.34
C TYR A 5 18.30 1.05 -38.03
N GLU A 6 17.83 0.06 -38.79
CA GLU A 6 16.60 -0.69 -38.48
C GLU A 6 16.73 -1.51 -37.19
N ILE A 7 17.89 -2.09 -36.91
CA ILE A 7 18.12 -2.84 -35.65
C ILE A 7 17.97 -1.93 -34.42
N LEU A 8 18.35 -0.65 -34.54
CA LEU A 8 18.15 0.36 -33.50
C LEU A 8 16.83 1.13 -33.63
N ASP A 9 16.02 0.86 -34.66
CA ASP A 9 14.74 1.52 -34.95
C ASP A 9 14.87 3.06 -35.12
N ILE A 10 15.83 3.47 -35.96
CA ILE A 10 16.20 4.86 -36.22
C ILE A 10 16.51 5.12 -37.70
N SER A 11 16.55 6.39 -38.11
CA SER A 11 16.89 6.81 -39.47
C SER A 11 18.40 6.75 -39.74
N MET A 12 18.80 6.53 -41.00
CA MET A 12 20.18 6.74 -41.45
C MET A 12 20.66 8.19 -41.22
N SER A 13 19.74 9.16 -41.11
CA SER A 13 20.04 10.56 -40.80
C SER A 13 20.15 10.87 -39.30
N SER A 14 19.90 9.91 -38.40
CA SER A 14 19.84 10.17 -36.96
C SER A 14 21.20 10.59 -36.37
N THR A 15 21.14 11.46 -35.38
CA THR A 15 22.26 12.03 -34.65
C THR A 15 22.88 11.03 -33.67
N ALA A 16 24.10 11.30 -33.20
CA ALA A 16 24.78 10.42 -32.22
C ALA A 16 24.03 10.33 -30.87
N GLU A 17 23.36 11.40 -30.45
CA GLU A 17 22.49 11.44 -29.28
C GLU A 17 21.30 10.48 -29.42
N GLU A 18 20.64 10.50 -30.58
CA GLU A 18 19.51 9.62 -30.90
C GLU A 18 19.95 8.15 -31.00
N ILE A 19 21.05 7.86 -31.69
CA ILE A 19 21.65 6.51 -31.77
C ILE A 19 21.93 5.96 -30.36
N LYS A 20 22.48 6.79 -29.45
CA LYS A 20 22.77 6.42 -28.07
C LYS A 20 21.52 6.31 -27.18
N ARG A 21 20.43 6.99 -27.52
CA ARG A 21 19.14 6.86 -26.82
C ARG A 21 18.43 5.57 -27.25
N ALA A 22 18.33 5.34 -28.56
CA ALA A 22 17.72 4.17 -29.16
C ALA A 22 18.43 2.87 -28.76
N TYR A 23 19.77 2.85 -28.76
CA TYR A 23 20.54 1.72 -28.22
C TYR A 23 20.17 1.40 -26.77
N ARG A 24 20.07 2.40 -25.89
CA ARG A 24 19.70 2.17 -24.48
C ARG A 24 18.30 1.60 -24.35
N GLN A 25 17.33 2.09 -25.13
CA GLN A 25 15.97 1.55 -25.15
C GLN A 25 15.95 0.11 -25.66
N LYS A 26 16.54 -0.18 -26.83
CA LYS A 26 16.56 -1.53 -27.43
C LYS A 26 17.39 -2.54 -26.62
N ALA A 27 18.43 -2.09 -25.92
CA ALA A 27 19.19 -2.92 -24.98
C ALA A 27 18.38 -3.26 -23.72
N ILE A 28 17.51 -2.36 -23.25
CA ILE A 28 16.57 -2.62 -22.14
C ILE A 28 15.36 -3.44 -22.60
N GLU A 29 14.97 -3.36 -23.87
CA GLU A 29 13.89 -4.15 -24.50
C GLU A 29 14.32 -5.61 -24.67
N TYR A 30 15.44 -5.86 -25.36
CA TYR A 30 15.89 -7.23 -25.68
C TYR A 30 16.85 -7.83 -24.66
N HIS A 31 17.02 -7.23 -23.48
CA HIS A 31 17.92 -7.75 -22.45
C HIS A 31 17.60 -9.23 -22.16
N PRO A 32 18.59 -10.16 -22.18
CA PRO A 32 18.32 -11.58 -22.01
C PRO A 32 17.62 -11.90 -20.68
N ASP A 33 17.85 -11.10 -19.63
CA ASP A 33 17.18 -11.23 -18.32
C ASP A 33 15.69 -10.86 -18.33
N LYS A 34 15.15 -10.26 -19.40
CA LYS A 34 13.70 -10.07 -19.56
C LYS A 34 13.03 -11.20 -20.35
N HIS A 35 13.83 -12.04 -21.02
CA HIS A 35 13.36 -13.05 -21.96
C HIS A 35 14.14 -14.36 -21.78
N PHE A 36 14.14 -14.87 -20.55
CA PHE A 36 14.84 -16.09 -20.17
C PHE A 36 14.56 -17.27 -21.13
N ASP A 37 15.63 -18.00 -21.45
CA ASP A 37 15.69 -19.18 -22.34
C ASP A 37 15.28 -18.98 -23.82
N ASN A 38 14.91 -17.76 -24.23
CA ASN A 38 14.57 -17.48 -25.62
C ASN A 38 15.75 -16.89 -26.41
N LYS A 39 16.45 -17.75 -27.15
CA LYS A 39 17.62 -17.41 -27.99
C LYS A 39 17.40 -16.23 -28.95
N TYR A 40 16.16 -16.00 -29.41
CA TYR A 40 15.82 -14.88 -30.31
C TYR A 40 16.13 -13.52 -29.69
N PHE A 41 15.80 -13.34 -28.40
CA PHE A 41 16.04 -12.07 -27.70
C PHE A 41 17.52 -11.86 -27.40
N THR A 42 18.24 -12.91 -27.01
CA THR A 42 19.70 -12.89 -26.87
C THR A 42 20.40 -12.51 -28.18
N GLU A 43 19.96 -13.06 -29.31
CA GLU A 43 20.50 -12.72 -30.64
C GLU A 43 20.14 -11.26 -31.03
N LYS A 44 18.91 -10.80 -30.77
CA LYS A 44 18.51 -9.39 -30.95
C LYS A 44 19.35 -8.44 -30.09
N PHE A 45 19.64 -8.78 -28.83
CA PHE A 45 20.51 -7.97 -27.95
C PHE A 45 21.95 -7.87 -28.48
N ILE A 46 22.51 -8.98 -28.96
CA ILE A 46 23.84 -9.00 -29.60
C ILE A 46 23.84 -8.10 -30.85
N ASN A 47 22.82 -8.22 -31.71
CA ASN A 47 22.67 -7.38 -32.91
C ASN A 47 22.52 -5.89 -32.56
N VAL A 48 21.76 -5.54 -31.52
CA VAL A 48 21.59 -4.15 -31.04
C VAL A 48 22.89 -3.56 -30.51
N LYS A 49 23.70 -4.37 -29.81
CA LYS A 49 25.03 -3.95 -29.37
C LYS A 49 26.01 -3.77 -30.53
N GLU A 50 26.04 -4.71 -31.46
CA GLU A 50 26.85 -4.64 -32.69
C GLU A 50 26.51 -3.38 -33.50
N ALA A 51 25.22 -3.08 -33.67
CA ALA A 51 24.72 -1.89 -34.34
C ALA A 51 25.21 -0.59 -33.68
N TYR A 52 25.07 -0.48 -32.36
CA TYR A 52 25.54 0.70 -31.63
C TYR A 52 27.07 0.86 -31.66
N ASP A 53 27.82 -0.25 -31.51
CA ASP A 53 29.27 -0.19 -31.51
C ASP A 53 29.86 0.27 -32.86
N VAL A 54 29.19 -0.01 -33.98
CA VAL A 54 29.54 0.51 -35.31
C VAL A 54 29.05 1.95 -35.53
N LEU A 55 27.80 2.26 -35.15
CA LEU A 55 27.17 3.56 -35.45
C LEU A 55 27.55 4.70 -34.50
N LYS A 56 28.08 4.42 -33.30
CA LYS A 56 28.50 5.45 -32.33
C LYS A 56 29.72 6.25 -32.77
N ASP A 57 30.61 5.67 -33.56
CA ASP A 57 31.81 6.34 -34.05
C ASP A 57 31.62 6.83 -35.50
N LYS A 58 32.06 8.06 -35.77
CA LYS A 58 31.82 8.72 -37.06
C LYS A 58 32.64 8.11 -38.20
N SER A 59 33.82 7.54 -37.93
CA SER A 59 34.63 6.87 -38.95
C SER A 59 34.04 5.50 -39.29
N SER A 60 33.74 4.70 -38.27
CA SER A 60 33.11 3.38 -38.43
C SER A 60 31.75 3.45 -39.12
N ARG A 61 30.92 4.44 -38.76
CA ARG A 61 29.63 4.70 -39.41
C ARG A 61 29.77 5.03 -40.89
N ASN A 62 30.70 5.91 -41.27
CA ASN A 62 30.92 6.27 -42.68
C ASN A 62 31.38 5.08 -43.53
N GLU A 63 32.27 4.23 -43.02
CA GLU A 63 32.72 3.02 -43.73
C GLU A 63 31.58 1.99 -43.87
N TYR A 64 30.77 1.85 -42.81
CA TYR A 64 29.56 1.03 -42.84
C TYR A 64 28.56 1.55 -43.88
N ASP A 65 28.24 2.84 -43.89
CA ASP A 65 27.28 3.45 -44.83
C ASP A 65 27.71 3.26 -46.29
N LEU A 66 29.00 3.41 -46.60
CA LEU A 66 29.57 3.15 -47.93
C LEU A 66 29.38 1.70 -48.38
N LYS A 67 29.66 0.73 -47.50
CA LYS A 67 29.43 -0.71 -47.78
C LYS A 67 27.94 -1.05 -47.86
N PHE A 68 27.11 -0.40 -47.04
CA PHE A 68 25.67 -0.60 -46.98
C PHE A 68 24.99 -0.17 -48.29
N GLN A 69 25.32 1.01 -48.80
CA GLN A 69 24.84 1.51 -50.09
C GLN A 69 25.30 0.66 -51.29
N GLN A 70 26.45 -0.01 -51.20
CA GLN A 70 26.89 -0.98 -52.21
C GLN A 70 26.09 -2.30 -52.15
N PHE A 71 25.69 -2.73 -50.95
CA PHE A 71 24.94 -3.98 -50.75
C PHE A 71 23.45 -3.86 -51.13
N PHE A 72 22.81 -2.74 -50.82
CA PHE A 72 21.35 -2.57 -51.00
C PHE A 72 20.90 -2.15 -52.40
N LYS A 73 21.82 -2.04 -53.37
CA LYS A 73 21.47 -1.95 -54.81
C LYS A 73 20.99 -3.29 -55.41
N ILE A 74 20.71 -4.31 -54.60
CA ILE A 74 20.62 -5.71 -55.03
C ILE A 74 19.31 -6.46 -54.61
N THR A 75 18.52 -6.04 -53.60
CA THR A 75 17.39 -6.88 -53.05
C THR A 75 16.25 -6.16 -52.29
N GLU A 76 15.00 -6.67 -52.40
CA GLU A 76 13.71 -6.33 -51.69
C GLU A 76 12.77 -7.61 -51.66
N PRO A 77 11.45 -7.68 -51.30
CA PRO A 77 10.49 -6.78 -50.59
C PRO A 77 9.48 -7.47 -49.56
N ASP A 78 8.49 -6.69 -49.06
CA ASP A 78 7.06 -6.98 -48.62
C ASP A 78 6.62 -7.85 -47.39
N GLY A 79 5.71 -7.32 -46.53
CA GLY A 79 4.49 -8.05 -46.07
C GLY A 79 4.04 -8.32 -44.58
N ARG A 80 3.46 -7.31 -43.85
CA ARG A 80 2.33 -7.39 -42.81
C ARG A 80 2.56 -8.05 -41.40
N ASP A 81 1.62 -8.23 -40.42
CA ASP A 81 0.14 -8.00 -40.21
C ASP A 81 -0.28 -7.90 -38.67
N GLU A 82 -1.58 -7.83 -38.26
CA GLU A 82 -2.11 -7.43 -36.89
C GLU A 82 -2.90 -8.48 -36.01
N VAL A 83 -3.13 -8.21 -34.69
CA VAL A 83 -4.09 -8.93 -33.77
C VAL A 83 -4.75 -8.02 -32.69
N LYS A 84 -6.02 -8.28 -32.30
CA LYS A 84 -6.83 -7.57 -31.25
C LYS A 84 -7.04 -8.39 -29.94
N PRO A 85 -7.35 -7.76 -28.79
CA PRO A 85 -7.74 -8.44 -27.52
C PRO A 85 -9.25 -8.38 -27.18
N GLU A 86 -9.68 -9.25 -26.24
CA GLU A 86 -11.05 -9.29 -25.66
C GLU A 86 -11.03 -9.53 -24.13
N ASN A 87 -12.15 -9.27 -23.44
CA ASN A 87 -12.23 -8.96 -21.99
C ASN A 87 -12.23 -10.16 -21.01
N ASN A 88 -11.61 -9.97 -19.83
CA ASN A 88 -12.28 -9.89 -18.50
C ASN A 88 -11.35 -10.24 -17.31
N ASN A 89 -11.17 -9.30 -16.38
CA ASN A 89 -11.34 -9.48 -14.93
C ASN A 89 -10.82 -8.25 -14.18
N ILE A 90 -11.63 -7.72 -13.25
CA ILE A 90 -11.20 -6.63 -12.36
C ILE A 90 -10.29 -7.25 -11.29
N GLN A 91 -8.99 -7.27 -11.56
CA GLN A 91 -7.99 -7.33 -10.49
C GLN A 91 -7.99 -5.98 -9.78
N ALA A 92 -7.75 -5.97 -8.46
CA ALA A 92 -7.35 -4.74 -7.78
C ALA A 92 -6.15 -4.17 -8.54
N GLU A 93 -6.19 -2.88 -8.89
CA GLU A 93 -5.12 -2.22 -9.66
C GLU A 93 -3.78 -2.58 -9.04
N GLN A 94 -2.97 -3.35 -9.78
CA GLN A 94 -1.60 -3.61 -9.37
C GLN A 94 -0.91 -2.25 -9.42
N PHE A 95 -0.55 -1.73 -8.24
CA PHE A 95 0.17 -0.46 -8.09
C PHE A 95 1.59 -0.63 -8.65
N GLN A 96 1.70 -0.61 -9.98
CA GLN A 96 2.93 -0.72 -10.73
C GLN A 96 3.53 0.68 -10.86
N TYR A 97 4.49 1.00 -10.00
CA TYR A 97 5.19 2.28 -10.03
C TYR A 97 6.09 2.38 -11.28
N ASN A 98 5.90 3.43 -12.07
CA ASN A 98 6.75 3.80 -13.20
C ASN A 98 7.46 5.11 -12.88
N SER A 99 8.79 5.11 -12.76
CA SER A 99 9.55 6.33 -12.49
C SER A 99 9.54 7.34 -13.64
N GLN A 100 9.12 6.94 -14.86
CA GLN A 100 8.91 7.86 -15.99
C GLN A 100 7.49 8.44 -16.03
N GLU A 101 6.55 7.87 -15.27
CA GLU A 101 5.16 8.28 -15.17
C GLU A 101 4.71 8.18 -13.70
N PRO A 102 5.19 9.08 -12.82
CA PRO A 102 4.79 9.07 -11.42
C PRO A 102 3.27 9.28 -11.29
N TYR A 103 2.66 8.62 -10.31
CA TYR A 103 1.20 8.64 -10.09
C TYR A 103 0.63 10.05 -9.89
N PHE A 104 1.45 10.97 -9.40
CA PHE A 104 1.10 12.37 -9.18
C PHE A 104 2.19 13.25 -9.79
N SER A 105 1.79 14.38 -10.38
CA SER A 105 2.78 15.34 -10.86
C SER A 105 3.50 15.98 -9.66
N PHE A 106 4.69 16.52 -9.92
CA PHE A 106 5.40 17.35 -8.96
C PHE A 106 4.45 18.40 -8.36
N GLN A 107 3.68 19.13 -9.19
CA GLN A 107 2.77 20.16 -8.73
C GLN A 107 1.73 19.66 -7.71
N ASP A 108 1.19 18.46 -7.89
CA ASP A 108 0.21 17.86 -6.96
C ASP A 108 0.81 17.55 -5.59
N ARG A 109 2.13 17.26 -5.53
CA ARG A 109 2.88 17.04 -4.28
C ARG A 109 3.21 18.33 -3.50
N PHE A 110 3.24 19.48 -4.18
CA PHE A 110 3.51 20.77 -3.53
C PHE A 110 2.28 21.38 -2.88
N ILE A 111 1.07 21.04 -3.35
CA ILE A 111 -0.17 21.57 -2.81
C ILE A 111 -0.63 20.71 -1.62
N ASP A 112 -0.39 21.20 -0.41
CA ASP A 112 -0.98 20.63 0.81
C ASP A 112 -2.45 21.04 0.98
N GLU A 113 -2.84 22.21 0.48
CA GLU A 113 -4.19 22.74 0.62
C GLU A 113 -5.24 21.81 -0.02
N THR A 114 -6.26 21.46 0.77
CA THR A 114 -7.36 20.60 0.32
C THR A 114 -8.57 21.42 -0.09
N ALA A 115 -8.92 21.36 -1.38
CA ALA A 115 -10.19 21.88 -1.87
C ALA A 115 -11.36 21.00 -1.35
N PRO A 116 -12.48 21.59 -0.88
CA PRO A 116 -13.63 20.87 -0.31
C PRO A 116 -14.51 20.23 -1.42
N ILE A 117 -13.93 19.30 -2.17
CA ILE A 117 -14.55 18.62 -3.31
C ILE A 117 -15.16 17.29 -2.84
N PHE A 118 -16.39 17.01 -3.26
CA PHE A 118 -17.07 15.75 -2.94
C PHE A 118 -16.26 14.54 -3.45
N PRO A 119 -15.88 13.57 -2.60
CA PRO A 119 -15.10 12.41 -3.04
C PRO A 119 -15.95 11.51 -3.93
N THR A 120 -15.55 11.30 -5.19
CA THR A 120 -16.33 10.48 -6.14
C THR A 120 -16.27 8.99 -5.84
N LYS A 121 -15.19 8.53 -5.19
CA LYS A 121 -14.93 7.13 -4.83
C LYS A 121 -14.73 6.93 -3.33
N ASP A 122 -15.13 5.76 -2.84
CA ASP A 122 -14.78 5.26 -1.52
C ASP A 122 -13.31 4.76 -1.46
N HIS A 123 -12.85 4.36 -0.28
CA HIS A 123 -11.48 3.89 -0.06
C HIS A 123 -11.15 2.55 -0.76
N GLN A 124 -12.15 1.82 -1.25
CA GLN A 124 -12.00 0.58 -2.03
C GLN A 124 -12.10 0.84 -3.55
N GLY A 125 -12.42 2.06 -3.97
CA GLY A 125 -12.49 2.49 -5.36
C GLY A 125 -13.90 2.53 -5.96
N ASP A 126 -14.93 2.13 -5.21
CA ASP A 126 -16.32 2.12 -5.66
C ASP A 126 -16.92 3.53 -5.64
N LYS A 127 -17.88 3.82 -6.54
CA LYS A 127 -18.56 5.14 -6.57
C LYS A 127 -19.30 5.39 -5.25
N ASN A 128 -19.08 6.56 -4.64
CA ASN A 128 -19.80 6.94 -3.43
C ASN A 128 -21.32 7.09 -3.67
N PRO A 129 -22.17 6.72 -2.70
CA PRO A 129 -23.62 6.93 -2.79
C PRO A 129 -23.97 8.41 -2.97
N GLU A 130 -24.95 8.71 -3.83
CA GLU A 130 -25.36 10.10 -4.10
C GLU A 130 -26.03 10.77 -2.88
N ASN A 131 -26.51 9.96 -1.92
CA ASN A 131 -27.04 10.41 -0.64
C ASN A 131 -26.00 10.43 0.50
N ALA A 132 -24.71 10.12 0.25
CA ALA A 132 -23.65 10.31 1.23
C ALA A 132 -23.47 11.80 1.56
N ASP A 133 -23.20 12.10 2.82
CA ASP A 133 -23.11 13.47 3.35
C ASP A 133 -21.77 13.66 4.05
N PHE A 134 -20.90 14.48 3.45
CA PHE A 134 -19.56 14.75 3.96
C PHE A 134 -19.56 16.06 4.73
N PHE A 135 -19.38 15.96 6.05
CA PHE A 135 -19.24 17.10 6.96
C PHE A 135 -17.76 17.38 7.24
N LYS A 136 -17.41 18.67 7.37
CA LYS A 136 -16.05 19.20 7.62
C LYS A 136 -14.96 18.52 6.79
N TYR A 137 -14.64 19.12 5.64
CA TYR A 137 -13.50 18.71 4.84
C TYR A 137 -12.16 18.98 5.58
N PRO A 138 -11.14 18.13 5.36
CA PRO A 138 -9.79 18.38 5.82
C PRO A 138 -9.15 19.54 5.06
N THR A 139 -8.03 20.05 5.57
CA THR A 139 -7.38 21.27 5.06
C THR A 139 -5.98 21.06 4.46
N ASN A 140 -5.22 20.07 4.92
CA ASN A 140 -3.79 19.91 4.62
C ASN A 140 -3.43 18.50 4.11
N ILE A 141 -4.27 17.86 3.28
CA ILE A 141 -4.01 16.52 2.72
C ILE A 141 -3.84 16.52 1.18
N GLY A 142 -3.76 17.71 0.56
CA GLY A 142 -3.76 17.90 -0.88
C GLY A 142 -5.10 17.58 -1.53
N ALA A 143 -5.10 17.29 -2.83
CA ALA A 143 -6.30 16.88 -3.56
C ALA A 143 -6.87 15.57 -3.02
N ILE A 144 -8.19 15.48 -2.87
CA ILE A 144 -8.87 14.29 -2.33
C ILE A 144 -8.95 13.19 -3.40
N LEU A 145 -8.49 11.99 -3.05
CA LEU A 145 -8.45 10.82 -3.94
C LEU A 145 -9.58 9.84 -3.63
N SER A 146 -9.91 9.68 -2.35
CA SER A 146 -11.05 8.88 -1.90
C SER A 146 -11.59 9.41 -0.58
N GLY A 147 -12.86 9.13 -0.30
CA GLY A 147 -13.47 9.45 0.98
C GLY A 147 -14.69 8.59 1.24
N PHE A 148 -15.00 8.36 2.51
CA PHE A 148 -16.18 7.61 2.93
C PHE A 148 -16.91 8.38 4.05
N SER A 149 -18.24 8.30 4.07
CA SER A 149 -19.06 8.88 5.14
C SER A 149 -20.10 7.89 5.63
N THR A 150 -20.22 7.74 6.94
CA THR A 150 -21.34 7.00 7.56
C THR A 150 -22.62 7.83 7.65
N LEU A 151 -22.58 9.13 7.31
CA LEU A 151 -23.73 10.03 7.32
C LEU A 151 -24.42 10.04 5.95
N LYS A 152 -25.76 10.06 5.97
CA LYS A 152 -26.60 10.29 4.80
C LYS A 152 -27.25 11.66 4.87
N LYS A 153 -27.51 12.30 3.73
CA LYS A 153 -28.07 13.66 3.63
C LYS A 153 -29.41 13.81 4.36
N GLU A 154 -30.21 12.75 4.36
CA GLU A 154 -31.52 12.68 5.01
C GLU A 154 -31.43 12.41 6.53
N SER A 155 -30.30 11.93 7.04
CA SER A 155 -30.12 11.63 8.46
C SER A 155 -30.26 12.91 9.29
N GLN A 156 -31.09 12.85 10.33
CA GLN A 156 -31.27 13.93 11.30
C GLN A 156 -31.11 13.41 12.73
N PRO A 157 -30.66 14.26 13.67
CA PRO A 157 -30.64 13.92 15.09
C PRO A 157 -32.01 13.50 15.60
N SER A 158 -32.03 12.56 16.55
CA SER A 158 -33.29 12.15 17.17
C SER A 158 -33.87 13.29 18.00
N THR A 159 -35.14 13.63 17.76
CA THR A 159 -35.83 14.65 18.56
C THR A 159 -36.05 14.15 19.99
N ILE A 160 -36.06 15.06 20.97
CA ILE A 160 -36.32 14.74 22.40
C ILE A 160 -37.56 13.85 22.55
N LYS A 161 -38.63 14.13 21.80
CA LYS A 161 -39.87 13.32 21.79
C LYS A 161 -39.65 11.89 21.28
N GLN A 162 -38.92 11.71 20.17
CA GLN A 162 -38.60 10.38 19.63
C GLN A 162 -37.70 9.60 20.60
N THR A 163 -36.73 10.26 21.23
CA THR A 163 -35.86 9.65 22.24
C THR A 163 -36.66 9.17 23.44
N ILE A 164 -37.52 10.01 24.03
CA ILE A 164 -38.41 9.61 25.13
C ILE A 164 -39.29 8.42 24.73
N ILE A 165 -39.91 8.44 23.54
CA ILE A 165 -40.74 7.33 23.04
C ILE A 165 -39.93 6.03 22.93
N ARG A 166 -38.70 6.07 22.43
CA ARG A 166 -37.82 4.90 22.33
C ARG A 166 -37.46 4.30 23.69
N TYR A 167 -37.12 5.15 24.67
CA TYR A 167 -36.85 4.70 26.04
C TYR A 167 -38.09 4.08 26.71
N LEU A 168 -39.26 4.69 26.53
CA LEU A 168 -40.52 4.12 27.04
C LEU A 168 -40.79 2.75 26.41
N LEU A 169 -40.72 2.65 25.07
CA LEU A 169 -40.92 1.39 24.35
C LEU A 169 -39.93 0.30 24.76
N SER A 170 -38.63 0.63 24.91
CA SER A 170 -37.63 -0.38 25.31
C SER A 170 -37.87 -0.89 26.73
N ILE A 171 -38.21 0.00 27.67
CA ILE A 171 -38.57 -0.36 29.04
C ILE A 171 -39.85 -1.23 29.07
N THR A 172 -40.90 -0.85 28.32
CA THR A 172 -42.14 -1.65 28.25
C THR A 172 -41.93 -3.03 27.65
N ILE A 173 -41.15 -3.15 26.57
CA ILE A 173 -40.79 -4.43 25.96
C ILE A 173 -39.97 -5.27 26.94
N SER A 174 -38.97 -4.66 27.60
CA SER A 174 -38.14 -5.34 28.60
C SER A 174 -38.97 -5.91 29.74
N LEU A 175 -39.84 -5.10 30.36
CA LEU A 175 -40.68 -5.54 31.48
C LEU A 175 -41.65 -6.65 31.07
N SER A 176 -42.14 -6.61 29.82
CA SER A 176 -43.01 -7.64 29.27
C SER A 176 -42.26 -8.97 29.08
N ILE A 177 -41.03 -8.94 28.53
CA ILE A 177 -40.17 -10.12 28.40
C ILE A 177 -39.80 -10.68 29.79
N SER A 178 -39.39 -9.83 30.73
CA SER A 178 -39.09 -10.23 32.10
C SER A 178 -40.28 -10.91 32.80
N ALA A 179 -41.49 -10.36 32.66
CA ALA A 179 -42.70 -10.95 33.23
C ALA A 179 -43.02 -12.32 32.61
N ILE A 180 -42.87 -12.47 31.28
CA ILE A 180 -43.05 -13.76 30.60
C ILE A 180 -42.04 -14.80 31.09
N ILE A 181 -40.76 -14.43 31.25
CA ILE A 181 -39.72 -15.34 31.74
C ILE A 181 -39.99 -15.77 33.18
N VAL A 182 -40.29 -14.83 34.08
CA VAL A 182 -40.61 -15.13 35.50
C VAL A 182 -41.81 -16.05 35.62
N PHE A 183 -42.86 -15.82 34.83
CA PHE A 183 -44.06 -16.66 34.80
C PHE A 183 -43.78 -18.06 34.21
N ALA A 184 -43.17 -18.13 33.02
CA ALA A 184 -42.93 -19.39 32.32
C ALA A 184 -41.93 -20.30 33.04
N ALA A 185 -40.89 -19.74 33.66
CA ALA A 185 -39.95 -20.47 34.50
C ALA A 185 -40.45 -20.70 35.94
N SER A 186 -41.65 -20.20 36.29
CA SER A 186 -42.25 -20.30 37.63
C SER A 186 -41.30 -19.91 38.77
N LEU A 187 -40.53 -18.82 38.57
CA LEU A 187 -39.53 -18.38 39.53
C LEU A 187 -40.21 -17.87 40.81
N GLN A 188 -39.82 -18.46 41.95
CA GLN A 188 -40.28 -18.06 43.29
C GLN A 188 -39.17 -17.41 44.14
N ASP A 189 -37.90 -17.62 43.78
CA ASP A 189 -36.77 -16.98 44.44
C ASP A 189 -36.69 -15.50 44.08
N LEU A 190 -36.75 -14.64 45.11
CA LEU A 190 -36.77 -13.18 44.95
C LEU A 190 -35.47 -12.64 44.32
N GLY A 191 -34.34 -13.32 44.55
CA GLY A 191 -33.05 -12.98 43.95
C GLY A 191 -33.09 -13.16 42.43
N TRP A 192 -33.48 -14.34 41.96
CA TRP A 192 -33.61 -14.65 40.53
C TRP A 192 -34.66 -13.80 39.83
N ILE A 193 -35.81 -13.53 40.45
CA ILE A 193 -36.80 -12.58 39.91
C ILE A 193 -36.18 -11.19 39.72
N THR A 194 -35.41 -10.70 40.70
CA THR A 194 -34.73 -9.40 40.62
C THR A 194 -33.72 -9.37 39.48
N VAL A 195 -32.90 -10.41 39.31
CA VAL A 195 -31.93 -10.52 38.20
C VAL A 195 -32.64 -10.45 36.84
N TRP A 196 -33.72 -11.20 36.65
CA TRP A 196 -34.47 -11.26 35.40
C TRP A 196 -35.29 -10.00 35.09
N ILE A 197 -35.45 -9.07 36.04
CA ILE A 197 -36.01 -7.74 35.78
C ILE A 197 -34.90 -6.72 35.51
N VAL A 198 -33.88 -6.67 36.38
CA VAL A 198 -32.84 -5.62 36.34
C VAL A 198 -31.92 -5.78 35.14
N VAL A 199 -31.47 -7.00 34.81
CA VAL A 199 -30.51 -7.21 33.71
C VAL A 199 -31.12 -6.86 32.35
N PRO A 200 -32.32 -7.34 31.96
CA PRO A 200 -32.96 -6.91 30.72
C PRO A 200 -33.25 -5.41 30.67
N LEU A 201 -33.61 -4.79 31.80
CA LEU A 201 -33.91 -3.35 31.84
C LEU A 201 -32.66 -2.49 31.63
N ILE A 202 -31.51 -2.89 32.19
CA ILE A 202 -30.21 -2.27 31.88
C ILE A 202 -29.87 -2.41 30.40
N ILE A 203 -30.05 -3.60 29.81
CA ILE A 203 -29.82 -3.85 28.38
C ILE A 203 -30.75 -2.97 27.52
N ALA A 204 -32.03 -2.87 27.88
CA ALA A 204 -33.02 -2.07 27.14
C ALA A 204 -32.75 -0.56 27.20
N ILE A 205 -32.24 -0.05 28.34
CA ILE A 205 -31.75 1.33 28.49
C ILE A 205 -30.51 1.55 27.62
N TRP A 206 -29.58 0.59 27.60
CA TRP A 206 -28.37 0.65 26.78
C TRP A 206 -28.68 0.64 25.27
N VAL A 207 -29.53 -0.28 24.80
CA VAL A 207 -29.97 -0.36 23.40
C VAL A 207 -30.70 0.93 22.98
N ALA A 208 -31.61 1.44 23.81
CA ALA A 208 -32.31 2.70 23.52
C ALA A 208 -31.35 3.90 23.44
N LYS A 209 -30.32 3.94 24.29
CA LYS A 209 -29.25 4.94 24.22
C LYS A 209 -28.52 4.85 22.90
N THR A 210 -27.91 3.70 22.60
CA THR A 210 -27.09 3.47 21.39
C THR A 210 -27.87 3.77 20.11
N GLY A 211 -29.14 3.35 20.02
CA GLY A 211 -29.99 3.64 18.86
C GLY A 211 -30.40 5.12 18.70
N SER A 212 -30.17 5.97 19.71
CA SER A 212 -30.50 7.41 19.68
C SER A 212 -29.31 8.32 19.37
N GLU A 213 -28.08 7.82 19.46
CA GLU A 213 -26.86 8.62 19.27
C GLU A 213 -26.68 9.01 17.79
N PHE A 214 -26.77 10.31 17.50
CA PHE A 214 -26.28 10.87 16.24
C PHE A 214 -24.75 10.95 16.33
N LYS A 215 -24.06 9.91 15.85
CA LYS A 215 -22.60 9.85 15.74
C LYS A 215 -22.24 9.33 14.36
N HIS A 216 -21.47 10.11 13.62
CA HIS A 216 -21.06 9.77 12.27
C HIS A 216 -19.58 10.10 12.05
N THR A 217 -18.99 9.47 11.05
CA THR A 217 -17.57 9.58 10.69
C THR A 217 -17.46 9.89 9.22
N CYS A 218 -16.66 10.90 8.86
CA CYS A 218 -16.11 11.09 7.53
C CYS A 218 -14.62 10.73 7.55
N THR A 219 -14.18 9.95 6.57
CA THR A 219 -12.77 9.65 6.32
C THR A 219 -12.38 10.10 4.93
N PHE A 220 -11.15 10.57 4.77
CA PHE A 220 -10.61 11.10 3.53
C PHE A 220 -9.17 10.62 3.36
N VAL A 221 -8.79 10.28 2.13
CA VAL A 221 -7.38 10.11 1.73
C VAL A 221 -7.14 11.01 0.53
N GLY A 222 -6.13 11.86 0.64
CA GLY A 222 -5.68 12.76 -0.41
C GLY A 222 -4.26 12.44 -0.86
N VAL A 223 -3.76 13.22 -1.81
CA VAL A 223 -2.41 13.05 -2.36
C VAL A 223 -1.35 13.08 -1.25
N ASN A 224 -1.42 14.07 -0.36
CA ASN A 224 -0.37 14.35 0.63
C ASN A 224 -0.76 13.98 2.06
N GLY A 225 -1.83 13.21 2.28
CA GLY A 225 -2.23 12.81 3.63
C GLY A 225 -3.59 12.12 3.73
N PHE A 226 -4.08 11.97 4.95
CA PHE A 226 -5.41 11.43 5.24
C PHE A 226 -6.03 12.06 6.49
N ALA A 227 -7.36 11.94 6.61
CA ALA A 227 -8.13 12.50 7.70
C ALA A 227 -9.27 11.59 8.16
N GLU A 228 -9.64 11.72 9.43
CA GLU A 228 -10.79 11.07 10.06
C GLU A 228 -11.45 12.09 10.99
N ILE A 229 -12.69 12.49 10.66
CA ILE A 229 -13.47 13.47 11.41
C ILE A 229 -14.76 12.80 11.89
N LYS A 230 -15.07 12.94 13.18
CA LYS A 230 -16.31 12.44 13.79
C LYS A 230 -17.16 13.59 14.29
N CYS A 231 -18.45 13.55 14.00
CA CYS A 231 -19.44 14.43 14.60
C CYS A 231 -20.28 13.67 15.64
N GLY A 232 -20.75 14.39 16.65
CA GLY A 232 -21.71 13.93 17.64
C GLY A 232 -22.87 14.93 17.73
N LYS A 233 -24.04 14.50 18.23
CA LYS A 233 -25.28 15.29 18.35
C LYS A 233 -25.88 15.79 17.03
N ASP A 234 -25.12 16.49 16.19
CA ASP A 234 -25.48 17.00 14.87
C ASP A 234 -24.26 17.04 13.92
N ARG A 235 -24.34 17.78 12.81
CA ARG A 235 -23.29 17.86 11.77
C ARG A 235 -22.15 18.83 12.10
N GLN A 236 -22.35 19.74 13.04
CA GLN A 236 -21.46 20.85 13.37
C GLN A 236 -20.69 20.63 14.67
N ASP A 237 -21.26 19.85 15.61
CA ASP A 237 -20.59 19.41 16.83
C ASP A 237 -19.56 18.30 16.52
N ILE A 238 -18.37 18.73 16.09
CA ILE A 238 -17.23 17.87 15.78
C ILE A 238 -16.57 17.41 17.08
N ILE A 239 -16.69 16.12 17.37
CA ILE A 239 -16.19 15.50 18.61
C ILE A 239 -14.75 14.97 18.49
N GLU A 240 -14.30 14.68 17.27
CA GLU A 240 -12.95 14.18 16.99
C GLU A 240 -12.53 14.58 15.57
N SER A 241 -11.24 14.91 15.39
CA SER A 241 -10.73 15.38 14.10
C SER A 241 -9.23 15.10 14.01
N TYR A 242 -8.85 14.06 13.27
CA TYR A 242 -7.46 13.76 12.94
C TYR A 242 -7.19 14.12 11.50
N GLU A 243 -6.06 14.77 11.25
CA GLU A 243 -5.54 15.11 9.94
C GLU A 243 -4.03 14.88 9.95
N ILE A 244 -3.54 14.04 9.04
CA ILE A 244 -2.15 13.60 9.00
C ILE A 244 -1.62 13.85 7.59
N ASN A 245 -0.69 14.80 7.47
CA ASN A 245 0.05 15.06 6.25
C ASN A 245 1.31 14.17 6.23
N PHE A 246 1.60 13.56 5.08
CA PHE A 246 2.72 12.65 4.85
C PHE A 246 4.10 13.31 5.05
N LYS A 247 4.22 14.64 4.89
CA LYS A 247 5.45 15.40 5.23
C LYS A 247 5.83 15.30 6.72
N ASN A 248 4.86 14.99 7.58
CA ASN A 248 5.05 14.84 9.02
C ASN A 248 5.19 13.37 9.46
N VAL A 249 5.22 12.41 8.52
CA VAL A 249 5.40 10.97 8.77
C VAL A 249 6.82 10.57 8.36
N THR A 250 7.44 9.67 9.13
CA THR A 250 8.67 8.97 8.71
C THR A 250 8.43 7.48 8.52
N ASP A 251 7.63 6.88 9.39
CA ASP A 251 7.47 5.44 9.50
C ASP A 251 6.01 5.05 9.74
N LEU A 252 5.57 4.00 9.03
CA LEU A 252 4.32 3.29 9.28
C LEU A 252 4.61 1.84 9.63
N ILE A 253 4.04 1.35 10.73
CA ILE A 253 4.03 -0.07 11.08
C ILE A 253 2.61 -0.60 10.92
N ARG A 254 2.45 -1.69 10.15
CA ARG A 254 1.17 -2.41 10.00
C ARG A 254 1.29 -3.85 10.49
N THR A 255 0.56 -4.18 11.55
CA THR A 255 0.45 -5.55 12.07
C THR A 255 -0.92 -6.16 11.78
N THR A 256 -0.94 -7.47 11.53
CA THR A 256 -2.16 -8.28 11.46
C THR A 256 -1.92 -9.60 12.19
N GLU A 257 -2.76 -9.93 13.17
CA GLU A 257 -2.62 -11.10 14.04
C GLU A 257 -3.89 -11.96 14.00
N VAL A 258 -3.77 -13.21 13.53
CA VAL A 258 -4.88 -14.18 13.54
C VAL A 258 -4.95 -14.87 14.90
N ARG A 259 -5.92 -14.47 15.74
CA ARG A 259 -6.10 -15.00 17.09
C ARG A 259 -6.83 -16.34 17.09
N LYS A 260 -6.41 -17.22 17.99
CA LYS A 260 -6.97 -18.57 18.14
C LYS A 260 -7.12 -18.96 19.61
N GLU A 261 -8.23 -19.61 19.93
CA GLU A 261 -8.49 -20.25 21.21
C GLU A 261 -8.75 -21.74 20.97
N ASN A 262 -8.09 -22.62 21.71
CA ASN A 262 -8.18 -24.08 21.53
C ASN A 262 -8.01 -24.51 20.06
N PHE A 263 -7.03 -23.91 19.36
CA PHE A 263 -6.72 -24.04 17.92
C PHE A 263 -7.80 -23.50 16.94
N ASN A 264 -9.00 -23.16 17.43
CA ASN A 264 -10.05 -22.57 16.62
C ASN A 264 -9.81 -21.07 16.41
N TYR A 265 -10.24 -20.56 15.26
CA TYR A 265 -10.16 -19.14 14.96
C TYR A 265 -11.21 -18.35 15.77
N VAL A 266 -10.82 -17.18 16.29
CA VAL A 266 -11.72 -16.31 17.06
C VAL A 266 -11.94 -14.97 16.36
N ASN A 267 -10.86 -14.26 16.06
CA ASN A 267 -10.86 -12.99 15.33
C ASN A 267 -9.46 -12.71 14.76
N THR A 268 -9.38 -11.70 13.90
CA THR A 268 -8.15 -11.15 13.35
C THR A 268 -8.00 -9.74 13.89
N ALA A 269 -6.91 -9.48 14.60
CA ALA A 269 -6.54 -8.15 15.06
C ALA A 269 -5.69 -7.43 14.02
N TYR A 270 -5.84 -6.12 13.91
CA TYR A 270 -4.97 -5.26 13.10
C TYR A 270 -4.51 -4.04 13.91
N SER A 271 -3.34 -3.52 13.54
CA SER A 271 -2.83 -2.24 14.03
C SER A 271 -2.18 -1.46 12.90
N PHE A 272 -2.46 -0.16 12.83
CA PHE A 272 -1.68 0.82 12.05
C PHE A 272 -1.08 1.83 13.01
N ILE A 273 0.24 2.00 12.97
CA ILE A 273 1.00 2.89 13.86
C ILE A 273 1.78 3.87 12.98
N TRP A 274 1.34 5.12 12.96
CA TRP A 274 1.97 6.22 12.22
C TRP A 274 2.91 6.99 13.14
N LEU A 275 4.15 7.18 12.68
CA LEU A 275 5.26 7.69 13.48
C LEU A 275 5.98 8.86 12.81
N ASN A 276 6.53 9.75 13.64
CA ASN A 276 7.54 10.74 13.27
C ASN A 276 8.79 10.47 14.11
N ASN A 277 9.73 9.73 13.53
CA ASN A 277 10.85 9.09 14.21
C ASN A 277 10.32 8.18 15.36
N ASP A 278 10.69 8.44 16.61
CA ASP A 278 10.15 7.72 17.79
C ASP A 278 8.77 8.24 18.27
N ASN A 279 8.24 9.32 17.70
CA ASN A 279 7.01 9.96 18.20
C ASN A 279 5.74 9.37 17.57
N LEU A 280 4.79 8.95 18.40
CA LEU A 280 3.48 8.48 17.95
C LEU A 280 2.61 9.62 17.42
N ILE A 281 2.26 9.56 16.13
CA ILE A 281 1.27 10.46 15.50
C ILE A 281 -0.14 9.92 15.75
N LYS A 282 -0.38 8.65 15.37
CA LYS A 282 -1.68 7.99 15.50
C LYS A 282 -1.51 6.47 15.54
N LYS A 283 -2.25 5.84 16.46
CA LYS A 283 -2.42 4.39 16.52
C LYS A 283 -3.88 4.04 16.22
N VAL A 284 -4.11 3.06 15.36
CA VAL A 284 -5.43 2.53 15.04
C VAL A 284 -5.42 1.02 15.23
N ASP A 285 -5.98 0.56 16.35
CA ASP A 285 -6.16 -0.86 16.67
C ASP A 285 -7.60 -1.28 16.38
N GLY A 286 -7.81 -2.52 15.91
CA GLY A 286 -9.16 -3.07 15.73
C GLY A 286 -9.19 -4.58 15.56
N LEU A 287 -10.40 -5.15 15.58
CA LEU A 287 -10.67 -6.59 15.43
C LEU A 287 -11.74 -6.81 14.34
N HIS A 288 -11.56 -7.81 13.49
CA HIS A 288 -12.60 -8.31 12.57
C HIS A 288 -12.67 -9.84 12.58
N TYR A 289 -13.76 -10.38 12.06
CA TYR A 289 -14.09 -11.82 12.17
C TYR A 289 -13.84 -12.60 10.87
N ASP A 290 -13.00 -12.07 9.97
CA ASP A 290 -12.50 -12.81 8.81
C ASP A 290 -11.05 -13.28 9.04
N LYS A 291 -10.83 -14.59 8.86
CA LYS A 291 -9.55 -15.29 9.03
C LYS A 291 -8.57 -15.07 7.86
N LYS A 292 -9.05 -14.69 6.68
CA LYS A 292 -8.27 -14.63 5.43
C LYS A 292 -8.49 -13.37 4.60
N GLY A 293 -9.63 -12.71 4.74
CA GLY A 293 -9.98 -11.49 4.02
C GLY A 293 -9.72 -10.22 4.83
N ASN A 294 -10.02 -9.07 4.21
CA ASN A 294 -10.08 -7.77 4.86
C ASN A 294 -11.45 -7.62 5.58
N PRO A 295 -11.56 -6.72 6.57
CA PRO A 295 -12.85 -6.39 7.19
C PRO A 295 -13.88 -5.82 6.22
N GLU A 296 -15.15 -5.83 6.62
CA GLU A 296 -16.28 -5.23 5.87
C GLU A 296 -16.11 -3.70 5.69
N LYS A 297 -16.89 -3.08 4.80
CA LYS A 297 -16.75 -1.65 4.43
C LYS A 297 -16.93 -0.69 5.61
N GLU A 298 -17.74 -1.10 6.57
CA GLU A 298 -18.12 -0.41 7.79
C GLU A 298 -16.93 -0.11 8.71
N TYR A 299 -15.82 -0.84 8.55
CA TYR A 299 -14.55 -0.63 9.25
C TYR A 299 -13.79 0.58 8.66
N THR A 300 -14.41 1.76 8.74
CA THR A 300 -13.90 3.03 8.20
C THR A 300 -12.45 3.32 8.58
N SER A 301 -12.10 3.16 9.86
CA SER A 301 -10.74 3.36 10.37
C SER A 301 -9.74 2.32 9.82
N TYR A 302 -10.16 1.11 9.43
CA TYR A 302 -9.27 0.19 8.71
C TYR A 302 -9.02 0.70 7.30
N TRP A 303 -10.10 0.94 6.54
CA TRP A 303 -10.00 1.23 5.11
C TRP A 303 -9.31 2.56 4.81
N VAL A 304 -9.52 3.61 5.63
CA VAL A 304 -8.76 4.86 5.47
C VAL A 304 -7.25 4.65 5.68
N ASN A 305 -6.84 3.76 6.61
CA ASN A 305 -5.43 3.51 6.90
C ASN A 305 -4.78 2.54 5.90
N ASP A 306 -5.50 1.51 5.43
CA ASP A 306 -5.04 0.62 4.35
C ASP A 306 -4.84 1.42 3.04
N THR A 307 -5.76 2.32 2.71
CA THR A 307 -5.64 3.18 1.54
C THR A 307 -4.57 4.27 1.73
N ALA A 308 -4.43 4.83 2.93
CA ALA A 308 -3.33 5.75 3.25
C ALA A 308 -1.95 5.07 3.18
N GLU A 309 -1.79 3.79 3.57
CA GLU A 309 -0.52 3.05 3.40
C GLU A 309 -0.08 2.98 1.93
N ARG A 310 -1.04 2.80 1.01
CA ARG A 310 -0.76 2.76 -0.44
C ARG A 310 -0.27 4.13 -0.92
N TYR A 311 -1.00 5.21 -0.61
CA TYR A 311 -0.61 6.55 -1.06
C TYR A 311 0.63 7.11 -0.33
N TRP A 312 0.88 6.68 0.91
CA TRP A 312 2.13 6.88 1.62
C TRP A 312 3.30 6.17 0.92
N THR A 313 3.10 4.93 0.46
CA THR A 313 4.09 4.20 -0.34
C THR A 313 4.41 4.94 -1.65
N VAL A 314 3.39 5.45 -2.36
CA VAL A 314 3.60 6.28 -3.55
C VAL A 314 4.35 7.57 -3.20
N TYR A 315 4.01 8.24 -2.09
CA TYR A 315 4.71 9.44 -1.62
C TYR A 315 6.20 9.16 -1.33
N LEU A 316 6.53 8.02 -0.72
CA LEU A 316 7.91 7.60 -0.49
C LEU A 316 8.63 7.28 -1.81
N LEU A 317 7.97 6.59 -2.76
CA LEU A 317 8.53 6.28 -4.08
C LEU A 317 8.85 7.55 -4.89
N ASP A 318 7.96 8.54 -4.90
CA ASP A 318 8.16 9.84 -5.57
C ASP A 318 9.35 10.63 -4.98
N ASN A 319 9.72 10.37 -3.72
CA ASN A 319 10.86 10.99 -3.04
C ASN A 319 12.14 10.11 -3.03
N MET A 320 12.04 8.85 -3.47
CA MET A 320 13.10 7.85 -3.33
C MET A 320 14.38 8.22 -4.08
N GLU A 321 14.26 8.79 -5.28
CA GLU A 321 15.42 9.22 -6.09
C GLU A 321 16.27 10.27 -5.36
N LYS A 322 15.62 11.29 -4.80
CA LYS A 322 16.28 12.35 -4.01
C LYS A 322 16.98 11.81 -2.76
N GLU A 323 16.41 10.81 -2.10
CA GLU A 323 17.05 10.16 -0.95
C GLU A 323 18.25 9.29 -1.37
N LEU A 324 18.15 8.58 -2.50
CA LEU A 324 19.26 7.82 -3.09
C LEU A 324 20.39 8.73 -3.57
N GLU A 325 20.10 9.89 -4.17
CA GLU A 325 21.12 10.89 -4.52
C GLU A 325 21.85 11.44 -3.28
N GLY A 326 21.12 11.67 -2.19
CA GLY A 326 21.67 12.24 -0.95
C GLY A 326 22.44 11.25 -0.08
N LYS A 327 21.95 10.01 0.08
CA LYS A 327 22.49 8.99 1.00
C LYS A 327 23.16 7.80 0.30
N GLY A 328 22.77 7.50 -0.93
CA GLY A 328 23.13 6.26 -1.64
C GLY A 328 22.30 5.02 -1.27
N PHE A 329 21.33 5.17 -0.35
CA PHE A 329 20.45 4.11 0.14
C PHE A 329 19.15 4.68 0.74
N ILE A 330 18.14 3.83 0.82
CA ILE A 330 16.93 4.00 1.63
C ILE A 330 17.07 3.18 2.91
N GLU A 331 16.74 3.76 4.06
CA GLU A 331 16.83 3.09 5.37
C GLU A 331 15.46 2.61 5.86
N PHE A 332 15.45 1.42 6.47
CA PHE A 332 14.27 0.78 7.04
C PHE A 332 14.54 0.35 8.47
N ASN A 333 13.58 0.65 9.34
CA ASN A 333 13.71 0.45 10.78
C ASN A 333 12.95 -0.78 11.25
N LEU A 334 13.47 -1.47 12.26
CA LEU A 334 12.63 -2.31 13.11
C LEU A 334 12.13 -1.51 14.29
N TYR A 335 10.87 -1.73 14.64
CA TYR A 335 10.31 -1.21 15.87
C TYR A 335 10.04 -2.33 16.86
N VAL A 336 10.62 -2.18 18.05
CA VAL A 336 10.45 -3.07 19.18
C VAL A 336 9.62 -2.35 20.24
N LEU A 337 8.53 -2.98 20.70
CA LEU A 337 7.74 -2.46 21.80
C LEU A 337 8.48 -2.70 23.12
N SER A 338 8.79 -1.63 23.85
CA SER A 338 9.46 -1.66 25.14
C SER A 338 8.66 -0.84 26.15
N GLY A 339 7.93 -1.53 27.02
CA GLY A 339 6.91 -0.91 27.86
C GLY A 339 5.80 -0.28 27.00
N GLU A 340 5.57 1.02 27.18
CA GLU A 340 4.57 1.80 26.42
C GLU A 340 5.16 2.53 25.19
N ARG A 341 6.45 2.37 24.90
CA ARG A 341 7.13 3.06 23.79
C ARG A 341 7.56 2.10 22.69
N TYR A 342 7.46 2.57 21.45
CA TYR A 342 8.13 1.95 20.32
C TYR A 342 9.56 2.50 20.27
N ILE A 343 10.55 1.62 20.25
CA ILE A 343 11.95 1.99 20.07
C ILE A 343 12.32 1.72 18.61
N GLN A 344 12.74 2.77 17.90
CA GLN A 344 13.30 2.66 16.56
C GLN A 344 14.69 2.01 16.61
N VAL A 345 14.92 0.99 15.79
CA VAL A 345 16.22 0.35 15.59
C VAL A 345 16.51 0.33 14.08
N PRO A 346 17.47 1.13 13.59
CA PRO A 346 17.93 1.05 12.20
C PRO A 346 18.38 -0.37 11.88
N TYR A 347 17.89 -0.95 10.78
CA TYR A 347 18.04 -2.39 10.53
C TYR A 347 18.47 -2.74 9.11
N ILE A 348 17.90 -2.10 8.09
CA ILE A 348 18.23 -2.38 6.69
C ILE A 348 18.50 -1.09 5.93
N GLN A 349 19.53 -1.10 5.09
CA GLN A 349 19.75 -0.10 4.05
C GLN A 349 19.65 -0.79 2.68
N VAL A 350 18.76 -0.32 1.80
CA VAL A 350 18.62 -0.80 0.41
C VAL A 350 19.15 0.27 -0.53
N GLY A 351 20.13 -0.09 -1.36
CA GLY A 351 20.66 0.77 -2.41
C GLY A 351 20.70 0.05 -3.76
N ILE A 352 21.13 0.75 -4.80
CA ILE A 352 21.14 0.22 -6.17
C ILE A 352 22.06 -1.01 -6.23
N GLY A 353 21.47 -2.19 -6.44
CA GLY A 353 22.16 -3.47 -6.53
C GLY A 353 22.67 -4.07 -5.21
N TYR A 354 22.30 -3.52 -4.04
CA TYR A 354 22.70 -4.11 -2.74
C TYR A 354 21.70 -3.88 -1.60
N ILE A 355 21.67 -4.83 -0.65
CA ILE A 355 21.03 -4.71 0.65
C ILE A 355 22.07 -4.87 1.75
N LYS A 356 22.07 -3.97 2.73
CA LYS A 356 22.91 -4.04 3.93
C LYS A 356 22.03 -4.23 5.16
N PHE A 357 22.42 -5.17 6.01
CA PHE A 357 21.90 -5.37 7.36
C PHE A 357 22.79 -4.63 8.36
N LEU A 358 22.18 -3.75 9.15
CA LEU A 358 22.83 -3.00 10.22
C LEU A 358 22.85 -3.84 11.49
N LEU A 359 24.02 -4.03 12.10
CA LEU A 359 24.22 -4.93 13.24
C LEU A 359 25.13 -4.29 14.30
N GLU A 360 24.96 -4.68 15.57
CA GLU A 360 25.73 -4.15 16.71
C GLU A 360 27.27 -4.35 16.63
N LYS A 361 27.75 -5.21 15.72
CA LYS A 361 29.17 -5.59 15.60
C LYS A 361 29.78 -5.23 14.24
N ASP A 362 29.32 -5.92 13.20
CA ASP A 362 29.79 -5.77 11.82
C ASP A 362 28.56 -5.76 10.90
N ASP A 363 28.37 -4.70 10.12
CA ASP A 363 27.33 -4.67 9.07
C ASP A 363 27.58 -5.74 7.99
N VAL A 364 26.51 -6.31 7.43
CA VAL A 364 26.60 -7.31 6.36
C VAL A 364 25.91 -6.80 5.10
N THR A 365 26.65 -6.67 4.01
CA THR A 365 26.13 -6.27 2.69
C THR A 365 26.05 -7.47 1.74
N TYR A 366 24.89 -7.68 1.14
CA TYR A 366 24.68 -8.59 0.02
C TYR A 366 24.44 -7.78 -1.26
N ARG A 367 25.25 -8.03 -2.29
CA ARG A 367 24.99 -7.50 -3.64
C ARG A 367 23.98 -8.41 -4.35
N PHE A 368 23.36 -7.89 -5.41
CA PHE A 368 22.44 -8.66 -6.27
C PHE A 368 22.97 -10.06 -6.62
N ASN A 369 24.20 -10.16 -7.13
CA ASN A 369 24.82 -11.44 -7.52
C ASN A 369 25.06 -12.42 -6.34
N ASP A 370 25.11 -11.92 -5.10
CA ASP A 370 25.32 -12.74 -3.91
C ASP A 370 24.01 -13.41 -3.45
N ILE A 371 22.86 -12.88 -3.87
CA ILE A 371 21.54 -13.38 -3.53
C ILE A 371 21.14 -14.52 -4.47
N LYS A 372 20.85 -15.68 -3.88
CA LYS A 372 20.43 -16.88 -4.59
C LYS A 372 18.92 -16.88 -4.87
N LYS A 373 18.14 -16.45 -3.88
CA LYS A 373 16.68 -16.23 -3.98
C LYS A 373 16.17 -15.48 -2.75
N ILE A 374 15.03 -14.84 -2.91
CA ILE A 374 14.25 -14.27 -1.81
C ILE A 374 12.89 -14.97 -1.77
N TYR A 375 12.35 -15.27 -0.58
CA TYR A 375 11.03 -15.88 -0.44
C TYR A 375 10.36 -15.57 0.91
N SER A 376 9.05 -15.41 0.90
CA SER A 376 8.25 -15.23 2.13
C SER A 376 7.93 -16.57 2.80
N LYS A 377 8.05 -16.64 4.13
CA LYS A 377 7.59 -17.79 4.92
C LYS A 377 7.05 -17.32 6.28
N GLY A 378 5.73 -17.43 6.45
CA GLY A 378 5.05 -16.87 7.63
C GLY A 378 5.10 -15.35 7.60
N THR A 379 5.46 -14.73 8.72
CA THR A 379 5.60 -13.28 8.90
C THR A 379 6.94 -12.71 8.44
N ASN A 380 7.83 -13.55 7.88
CA ASN A 380 9.22 -13.20 7.62
C ASN A 380 9.57 -13.36 6.13
N LEU A 381 10.38 -12.44 5.61
CA LEU A 381 11.03 -12.55 4.31
C LEU A 381 12.41 -13.18 4.50
N PHE A 382 12.77 -14.18 3.70
CA PHE A 382 14.06 -14.85 3.77
C PHE A 382 14.90 -14.56 2.53
N ILE A 383 16.13 -14.08 2.74
CA ILE A 383 17.14 -13.94 1.68
C ILE A 383 18.10 -15.12 1.82
N GLU A 384 18.15 -15.99 0.81
CA GLU A 384 19.13 -17.07 0.69
C GLU A 384 20.29 -16.60 -0.21
N HIS A 385 21.54 -16.83 0.19
CA HIS A 385 22.73 -16.34 -0.52
C HIS A 385 23.62 -17.47 -1.10
N ASN A 386 24.41 -17.14 -2.12
CA ASN A 386 25.09 -18.10 -2.99
C ASN A 386 26.30 -18.80 -2.33
N ASN A 387 27.13 -18.10 -1.55
CA ASN A 387 28.19 -18.67 -0.70
C ASN A 387 28.68 -17.60 0.30
N TYR A 388 28.49 -17.81 1.61
CA TYR A 388 29.13 -16.98 2.64
C TYR A 388 29.38 -17.81 3.89
N ASP A 389 30.56 -17.65 4.49
CA ASP A 389 30.94 -18.31 5.74
C ASP A 389 30.13 -17.76 6.92
N LYS A 390 29.87 -18.61 7.92
CA LYS A 390 28.97 -18.29 9.04
C LYS A 390 29.47 -17.07 9.85
N LYS A 391 28.75 -15.95 9.75
CA LYS A 391 28.89 -14.77 10.62
C LYS A 391 27.54 -14.23 11.12
N PHE A 392 26.69 -15.08 11.69
CA PHE A 392 25.41 -14.61 12.26
C PHE A 392 25.06 -15.23 13.60
N PHE A 393 24.42 -14.41 14.43
CA PHE A 393 23.70 -14.80 15.63
C PHE A 393 22.23 -14.38 15.49
N PHE A 394 21.36 -15.06 16.23
CA PHE A 394 19.90 -14.95 16.23
C PHE A 394 19.20 -15.49 14.97
N PHE A 395 18.70 -16.73 15.14
CA PHE A 395 17.83 -17.51 14.23
C PHE A 395 18.53 -18.20 13.03
N GLU A 396 19.36 -19.21 13.33
CA GLU A 396 20.02 -20.05 12.31
C GLU A 396 19.04 -20.80 11.37
N SER A 397 19.36 -20.83 10.07
CA SER A 397 19.66 -22.09 9.38
C SER A 397 20.45 -21.85 8.08
N GLY A 398 21.78 -22.04 8.15
CA GLY A 398 22.65 -22.06 6.97
C GLY A 398 22.86 -20.71 6.29
N ASN A 399 22.65 -20.66 4.98
CA ASN A 399 22.95 -19.54 4.08
C ASN A 399 21.79 -18.52 3.96
N LYS A 400 21.14 -18.17 5.07
CA LYS A 400 19.84 -17.50 5.08
C LYS A 400 19.69 -16.46 6.19
N ASN A 401 19.18 -15.28 5.83
CA ASN A 401 18.77 -14.24 6.78
C ASN A 401 17.26 -14.05 6.73
N GLY A 402 16.63 -13.88 7.90
CA GLY A 402 15.20 -13.61 8.03
C GLY A 402 14.92 -12.17 8.45
N ILE A 403 14.07 -11.49 7.69
CA ILE A 403 13.59 -10.12 7.93
C ILE A 403 12.19 -10.21 8.55
N PRO A 404 11.96 -9.70 9.78
CA PRO A 404 10.66 -9.76 10.44
C PRO A 404 9.73 -8.65 9.92
N LEU A 405 9.00 -8.94 8.83
CA LEU A 405 8.11 -7.98 8.14
C LEU A 405 6.98 -7.40 9.02
N MET A 406 6.67 -8.04 10.15
CA MET A 406 5.68 -7.52 11.11
C MET A 406 6.19 -6.34 11.95
N ASN A 407 7.51 -6.21 12.09
CA ASN A 407 8.16 -5.17 12.88
C ASN A 407 8.90 -4.14 12.00
N LEU A 408 9.03 -4.42 10.70
CA LEU A 408 9.66 -3.54 9.72
C LEU A 408 8.76 -2.37 9.37
N SER A 409 9.28 -1.15 9.49
CA SER A 409 8.56 0.05 9.05
C SER A 409 8.44 0.15 7.54
N ASN A 410 7.43 0.88 7.09
CA ASN A 410 7.17 1.18 5.68
C ASN A 410 7.15 -0.08 4.80
N ARG A 411 6.64 -1.21 5.32
CA ARG A 411 6.73 -2.55 4.69
C ARG A 411 6.34 -2.55 3.21
N MET A 412 5.25 -1.89 2.83
CA MET A 412 4.80 -1.88 1.44
C MET A 412 5.82 -1.17 0.53
N PHE A 413 6.38 -0.04 0.98
CA PHE A 413 7.49 0.65 0.32
C PHE A 413 8.78 -0.17 0.31
N PHE A 414 9.12 -0.89 1.39
CA PHE A 414 10.26 -1.81 1.43
C PHE A 414 10.19 -2.85 0.30
N MET A 415 9.04 -3.49 0.11
CA MET A 415 8.87 -4.50 -0.95
C MET A 415 9.04 -3.88 -2.35
N GLN A 416 8.53 -2.66 -2.56
CA GLN A 416 8.71 -1.92 -3.83
C GLN A 416 10.16 -1.49 -4.05
N ALA A 417 10.84 -0.98 -3.02
CA ALA A 417 12.26 -0.62 -3.07
C ALA A 417 13.15 -1.84 -3.35
N MET A 418 12.82 -3.02 -2.79
CA MET A 418 13.50 -4.28 -3.11
C MET A 418 13.33 -4.67 -4.59
N GLU A 419 12.12 -4.54 -5.17
CA GLU A 419 11.90 -4.83 -6.59
C GLU A 419 12.64 -3.84 -7.49
N LEU A 420 12.57 -2.53 -7.19
CA LEU A 420 13.16 -1.47 -8.01
C LEU A 420 14.69 -1.39 -7.92
N LEU A 421 15.27 -1.59 -6.72
CA LEU A 421 16.71 -1.39 -6.47
C LEU A 421 17.52 -2.69 -6.55
N LEU A 422 16.90 -3.86 -6.35
CA LEU A 422 17.55 -5.16 -6.45
C LEU A 422 17.01 -6.05 -7.58
N GLY A 423 15.95 -5.69 -8.29
CA GLY A 423 15.40 -6.51 -9.38
C GLY A 423 14.73 -7.81 -8.93
N TYR A 424 14.43 -7.99 -7.64
CA TYR A 424 13.69 -9.15 -7.12
C TYR A 424 12.21 -8.81 -6.95
N LYS A 425 11.35 -9.36 -7.82
CA LYS A 425 9.90 -9.37 -7.63
C LYS A 425 9.51 -10.39 -6.55
N LEU A 426 8.70 -9.98 -5.58
CA LEU A 426 8.38 -10.74 -4.34
C LEU A 426 6.93 -11.20 -4.26
#